data_AF-A0A428NMJ0-F1
#
_entry.id   AF-A0A428NMJ0-F1
#
_cell.length_a   1.000
_cell.length_b   1.000
_cell.length_c   1.000
_cell.angle_alpha   90.00
_cell.angle_beta   90.00
_cell.angle_gamma   90.00
#
_symmetry.space_group_name_H-M   'P 1'
#
loop_
_entity.id
_entity.type
_entity.pdbx_description
1 polymer ?
#
loop_
_entity_poly.entity_id
_entity_poly.type
_entity_poly.pdbx_seq_one_letter_code
_entity_poly.pdbx_strand_id
1 'polypeptide(L)'
;MPSDLDTLLDMGFDKERAELAVKKSGGLQGALQWLEDNQDKPIEEIKAAASDDKEDDEDDDTEAKIAELETGKAKSLVCNECGKRFRSHDLASYHATKTEHTDFSESTEEIAPLTEDEKKAKLEELRERLLAKKAAQAMQDKEEQKRNE
;
A
#
# COMPACT_ATOMS: atom_id res chain seq x y z
N MET A 1 34.27 -19.14 -15.19
CA MET A 1 33.16 -19.31 -14.23
C MET A 1 31.92 -18.88 -14.98
N PRO A 2 30.88 -19.72 -15.13
CA PRO A 2 29.60 -19.26 -15.67
C PRO A 2 29.14 -18.08 -14.80
N SER A 3 28.60 -17.03 -15.42
CA SER A 3 28.06 -15.93 -14.65
C SER A 3 26.81 -16.39 -13.90
N ASP A 4 26.49 -15.76 -12.77
CA ASP A 4 25.28 -16.07 -12.01
C ASP A 4 24.02 -15.91 -12.89
N LEU A 5 24.07 -14.97 -13.84
CA LEU A 5 23.05 -14.76 -14.86
C LEU A 5 22.91 -15.95 -15.82
N ASP A 6 24.03 -16.46 -16.37
CA ASP A 6 24.00 -17.63 -17.27
C ASP A 6 23.42 -18.86 -16.55
N THR A 7 23.74 -19.02 -15.27
CA THR A 7 23.22 -20.13 -14.45
C THR A 7 21.70 -20.01 -14.26
N LEU A 8 21.18 -18.81 -14.05
CA LEU A 8 19.73 -18.57 -13.93
C LEU A 8 19.01 -18.77 -15.27
N LEU A 9 19.64 -18.41 -16.40
CA LEU A 9 19.10 -18.69 -17.73
C LEU A 9 19.04 -20.20 -18.02
N ASP A 10 20.08 -20.94 -17.66
CA ASP A 10 20.13 -22.40 -17.80
C ASP A 10 19.07 -23.11 -16.92
N MET A 11 18.70 -22.50 -15.78
CA MET A 11 17.59 -22.95 -14.92
C MET A 11 16.20 -22.62 -15.49
N GLY A 12 16.13 -21.81 -16.56
CA GLY A 12 14.88 -21.45 -17.24
C GLY A 12 14.20 -20.19 -16.68
N PHE A 13 14.92 -19.34 -15.94
CA PHE A 13 14.38 -18.04 -15.53
C PHE A 13 14.38 -17.05 -16.69
N ASP A 14 13.40 -16.14 -16.69
CA ASP A 14 13.32 -15.07 -17.66
C ASP A 14 14.56 -14.17 -17.58
N LYS A 15 15.13 -13.83 -18.74
CA LYS A 15 16.36 -13.06 -18.85
C LYS A 15 16.29 -11.72 -18.11
N GLU A 16 15.16 -11.04 -18.21
CA GLU A 16 14.99 -9.71 -17.63
C GLU A 16 14.87 -9.79 -16.10
N ARG A 17 14.19 -10.83 -15.59
CA ARG A 17 14.12 -11.09 -14.15
C ARG A 17 15.47 -11.52 -13.58
N ALA A 18 16.19 -12.39 -14.28
CA ALA A 18 17.49 -12.88 -13.86
C ALA A 18 18.53 -11.74 -13.80
N GLU A 19 18.54 -10.85 -14.81
CA GLU A 19 19.38 -9.64 -14.81
C GLU A 19 19.09 -8.75 -13.61
N LEU A 20 17.81 -8.51 -13.30
CA LEU A 20 17.40 -7.66 -12.20
C LEU A 20 17.71 -8.31 -10.83
N ALA A 21 17.51 -9.61 -10.71
CA ALA A 21 17.81 -10.38 -9.52
C ALA A 21 19.30 -10.34 -9.19
N VAL A 22 20.16 -10.58 -10.19
CA VAL A 22 21.62 -10.52 -10.03
C VAL A 22 22.08 -9.11 -9.71
N LYS A 23 21.49 -8.09 -10.34
CA LYS A 23 21.80 -6.68 -10.08
C LYS A 23 21.42 -6.24 -8.66
N LYS A 24 20.30 -6.73 -8.12
CA LYS A 24 19.77 -6.33 -6.80
C LYS A 24 20.39 -7.10 -5.64
N SER A 25 20.75 -8.36 -5.87
CA SER A 25 21.27 -9.25 -4.81
C SER A 25 22.79 -9.45 -4.84
N GLY A 26 23.45 -9.17 -5.97
CA GLY A 26 24.90 -9.26 -6.12
C GLY A 26 25.48 -10.68 -6.07
N GLY A 27 24.66 -11.73 -6.14
CA GLY A 27 25.13 -13.12 -6.20
C GLY A 27 24.01 -14.16 -6.42
N LEU A 28 24.35 -15.33 -6.94
CA LEU A 28 23.39 -16.39 -7.32
C LEU A 28 22.37 -16.74 -6.22
N GLN A 29 22.81 -16.95 -4.98
CA GLN A 29 21.92 -17.36 -3.88
C GLN A 29 20.91 -16.26 -3.53
N GLY A 30 21.34 -15.00 -3.55
CA GLY A 30 20.46 -13.87 -3.30
C GLY A 30 19.53 -13.61 -4.49
N ALA A 31 19.99 -13.90 -5.71
CA ALA A 31 19.19 -13.75 -6.92
C ALA A 31 18.04 -14.76 -6.94
N LEU A 32 18.30 -16.01 -6.51
CA LEU A 32 17.28 -17.04 -6.37
C LEU A 32 16.21 -16.66 -5.33
N GLN A 33 16.63 -16.20 -4.14
CA GLN A 33 15.69 -15.74 -3.12
C GLN A 33 14.83 -14.57 -3.63
N TRP A 34 15.46 -13.61 -4.31
CA TRP A 34 14.75 -12.47 -4.87
C TRP A 34 13.78 -12.87 -5.99
N LEU A 35 14.13 -13.86 -6.82
CA LEU A 35 13.25 -14.39 -7.86
C LEU A 35 12.04 -15.13 -7.28
N GLU A 36 12.23 -15.85 -6.17
CA GLU A 36 11.17 -16.52 -5.42
C GLU A 36 10.20 -15.51 -4.80
N ASP A 37 10.73 -14.50 -4.10
CA ASP A 37 9.93 -13.46 -3.43
C ASP A 37 9.17 -12.54 -4.40
N ASN A 38 9.60 -12.49 -5.67
CA ASN A 38 8.99 -11.64 -6.70
C ASN A 38 8.38 -12.47 -7.84
N GLN A 39 8.22 -13.79 -7.66
CA GLN A 39 7.68 -14.67 -8.70
C GLN A 39 6.20 -14.35 -9.01
N ASP A 40 5.44 -13.95 -7.99
CA ASP A 40 4.01 -13.61 -8.09
C ASP A 40 3.73 -12.21 -8.67
N LYS A 41 4.76 -11.37 -8.78
CA LYS A 41 4.63 -10.00 -9.30
C LYS A 41 4.88 -9.98 -10.81
N PRO A 42 4.09 -9.27 -11.62
CA PRO A 42 4.38 -9.12 -13.05
C PRO A 42 5.68 -8.35 -13.27
N ILE A 43 6.46 -8.73 -14.30
CA ILE A 43 7.76 -8.12 -14.65
C ILE A 43 7.67 -6.60 -14.77
N GLU A 44 6.56 -6.09 -15.29
CA GLU A 44 6.29 -4.67 -15.48
C GLU A 44 6.25 -3.89 -14.16
N GLU A 45 5.64 -4.44 -13.10
CA GLU A 45 5.64 -3.81 -11.76
C GLU A 45 7.03 -3.81 -11.13
N ILE A 46 7.80 -4.86 -11.36
CA ILE A 46 9.15 -4.99 -10.80
C ILE A 46 10.14 -4.08 -11.55
N LYS A 47 9.98 -3.93 -12.86
CA LYS A 47 10.76 -2.98 -13.68
C LYS A 47 10.41 -1.54 -13.34
N ALA A 48 9.14 -1.22 -13.14
CA ALA A 48 8.71 0.12 -12.69
C ALA A 48 9.36 0.47 -11.33
N ALA A 49 9.43 -0.49 -10.40
CA ALA A 49 10.12 -0.32 -9.12
C ALA A 49 11.67 -0.32 -9.22
N ALA A 50 12.25 -0.66 -10.38
CA ALA A 50 13.69 -0.70 -10.60
C ALA A 50 14.20 0.46 -11.49
N SER A 51 13.32 1.14 -12.21
CA SER A 51 13.60 2.43 -12.86
C SER A 51 13.69 3.60 -11.87
N ASP A 52 13.24 3.39 -10.62
CA ASP A 52 13.23 4.37 -9.53
C ASP A 52 14.59 4.53 -8.81
N ASP A 53 15.55 3.64 -9.06
CA ASP A 53 16.85 3.62 -8.36
C ASP A 53 17.91 4.51 -9.06
N LYS A 54 17.49 5.69 -9.52
CA LYS A 54 18.39 6.80 -9.82
C LYS A 54 17.76 8.10 -9.32
N GLU A 55 18.37 8.62 -8.26
CA GLU A 55 18.21 9.96 -7.66
C GLU A 55 17.15 10.06 -6.56
N ASP A 56 17.55 9.61 -5.37
CA ASP A 56 17.62 10.44 -4.14
C ASP A 56 16.90 11.79 -4.20
N ASP A 57 15.59 11.81 -3.91
CA ASP A 57 14.89 12.92 -3.25
C ASP A 57 13.59 12.36 -2.61
N GLU A 58 13.66 12.12 -1.30
CA GLU A 58 12.72 11.34 -0.46
C GLU A 58 11.35 12.00 -0.17
N ASP A 59 10.76 12.79 -1.07
CA ASP A 59 9.50 13.50 -0.74
C ASP A 59 8.38 13.47 -1.81
N ASP A 60 8.55 12.82 -2.98
CA ASP A 60 7.54 12.91 -4.07
C ASP A 60 6.66 11.65 -4.26
N ASP A 61 7.10 10.45 -3.85
CA ASP A 61 6.39 9.20 -4.20
C ASP A 61 5.09 8.96 -3.40
N THR A 62 4.95 9.62 -2.24
CA THR A 62 3.64 9.65 -1.55
C THR A 62 2.64 10.57 -2.22
N GLU A 63 3.10 11.62 -2.90
CA GLU A 63 2.22 12.56 -3.61
C GLU A 63 1.73 11.96 -4.93
N ALA A 64 2.56 11.22 -5.65
CA ALA A 64 2.19 10.55 -6.92
C ALA A 64 1.16 9.41 -6.74
N LYS A 65 1.30 8.56 -5.70
CA LYS A 65 0.31 7.51 -5.39
C LYS A 65 -1.01 8.06 -4.86
N ILE A 66 -0.98 9.21 -4.19
CA ILE A 66 -2.21 9.94 -3.79
C ILE A 66 -2.82 10.63 -5.02
N ALA A 67 -2.01 11.19 -5.92
CA ALA A 67 -2.44 11.82 -7.16
C ALA A 67 -3.07 10.83 -8.15
N GLU A 68 -2.61 9.58 -8.21
CA GLU A 68 -3.21 8.55 -9.08
C GLU A 68 -4.51 7.97 -8.50
N LEU A 69 -4.69 8.03 -7.18
CA LEU A 69 -5.98 7.84 -6.50
C LEU A 69 -6.93 9.05 -6.70
N GLU A 70 -6.39 10.24 -6.91
CA GLU A 70 -7.14 11.50 -7.10
C GLU A 70 -7.58 11.73 -8.56
N THR A 71 -6.80 11.29 -9.56
CA THR A 71 -7.02 11.69 -10.96
C THR A 71 -7.86 10.72 -11.79
N GLY A 72 -8.23 9.54 -11.25
CA GLY A 72 -8.71 8.45 -12.10
C GLY A 72 -10.21 8.16 -12.14
N LYS A 73 -10.96 8.23 -11.01
CA LYS A 73 -12.31 7.63 -10.96
C LYS A 73 -13.15 7.95 -9.71
N ALA A 74 -13.19 9.19 -9.24
CA ALA A 74 -14.08 9.56 -8.13
C ALA A 74 -15.56 9.67 -8.55
N LYS A 75 -16.19 8.54 -8.90
CA LYS A 75 -17.65 8.44 -8.98
C LYS A 75 -18.18 8.34 -7.55
N SER A 76 -18.50 9.48 -6.93
CA SER A 76 -19.14 9.45 -5.61
C SER A 76 -20.60 9.00 -5.77
N LEU A 77 -21.04 8.01 -4.97
CA LEU A 77 -22.42 7.52 -4.99
C LEU A 77 -23.15 7.99 -3.73
N VAL A 78 -24.38 8.47 -3.88
CA VAL A 78 -25.22 8.91 -2.78
C VAL A 78 -26.44 8.01 -2.68
N CYS A 79 -26.66 7.42 -1.50
CA CYS A 79 -27.88 6.66 -1.24
C CYS A 79 -29.05 7.63 -1.01
N ASN A 80 -30.06 7.61 -1.87
CA ASN A 80 -31.23 8.51 -1.77
C ASN A 80 -32.13 8.16 -0.56
N GLU A 81 -32.08 6.92 -0.09
CA GLU A 81 -32.87 6.44 1.05
C GLU A 81 -32.37 6.98 2.40
N CYS A 82 -31.07 7.26 2.54
CA CYS A 82 -30.48 7.72 3.81
C CYS A 82 -29.51 8.90 3.70
N GLY A 83 -29.31 9.44 2.50
CA GLY A 83 -28.44 10.58 2.22
C GLY A 83 -26.94 10.35 2.43
N LYS A 84 -26.50 9.09 2.63
CA LYS A 84 -25.08 8.78 2.84
C LYS A 84 -24.32 8.82 1.51
N ARG A 85 -23.18 9.50 1.51
CA ARG A 85 -22.27 9.63 0.36
C ARG A 85 -21.11 8.64 0.49
N PHE A 86 -20.79 7.95 -0.60
CA PHE A 86 -19.75 6.94 -0.68
C PHE A 86 -18.69 7.37 -1.68
N ARG A 87 -17.42 7.17 -1.31
CA ARG A 87 -16.27 7.51 -2.14
C ARG A 87 -16.02 6.50 -3.27
N SER A 88 -16.44 5.25 -3.08
CA SER A 88 -16.22 4.16 -4.02
C SER A 88 -17.46 3.27 -4.17
N HIS A 89 -17.54 2.57 -5.30
CA HIS A 89 -18.58 1.60 -5.59
C HIS A 89 -18.62 0.43 -4.58
N ASP A 90 -17.44 -0.01 -4.09
CA ASP A 90 -17.36 -1.12 -3.12
C ASP A 90 -18.01 -0.76 -1.78
N LEU A 91 -17.82 0.48 -1.31
CA LEU A 91 -18.45 0.95 -0.08
C LEU A 91 -19.97 1.11 -0.25
N ALA A 92 -20.42 1.56 -1.43
CA ALA A 92 -21.84 1.64 -1.75
C ALA A 92 -22.48 0.23 -1.81
N SER A 93 -21.78 -0.75 -2.39
CA SER A 93 -22.21 -2.15 -2.45
C SER A 93 -22.32 -2.78 -1.06
N TYR A 94 -21.33 -2.52 -0.19
CA TYR A 94 -21.39 -2.96 1.20
C TYR A 94 -22.61 -2.36 1.93
N HIS A 95 -22.85 -1.07 1.76
CA HIS A 95 -24.02 -0.41 2.34
C HIS A 95 -25.32 -1.02 1.82
N ALA A 96 -25.42 -1.28 0.51
CA ALA A 96 -26.57 -1.94 -0.10
C ALA A 96 -26.85 -3.32 0.51
N THR A 97 -25.82 -4.15 0.70
CA THR A 97 -26.00 -5.48 1.31
C THR A 97 -26.39 -5.43 2.79
N LYS A 98 -25.99 -4.37 3.49
CA LYS A 98 -26.19 -4.26 4.94
C LYS A 98 -27.52 -3.61 5.32
N THR A 99 -27.94 -2.61 4.55
CA THR A 99 -29.16 -1.84 4.83
C THR A 99 -30.26 -2.10 3.82
N GLU A 100 -30.03 -2.96 2.82
CA GLU A 100 -30.95 -3.26 1.73
C GLU A 100 -31.35 -2.03 0.91
N HIS A 101 -30.55 -0.96 0.96
CA HIS A 101 -30.79 0.24 0.16
C HIS A 101 -30.26 0.02 -1.25
N THR A 102 -31.07 0.33 -2.26
CA THR A 102 -30.73 0.08 -3.68
C THR A 102 -30.80 1.34 -4.54
N ASP A 103 -31.39 2.41 -4.02
CA ASP A 103 -31.48 3.67 -4.73
C ASP A 103 -30.24 4.56 -4.51
N PHE A 104 -29.31 4.50 -5.46
CA PHE A 104 -28.09 5.31 -5.48
C PHE A 104 -28.11 6.32 -6.65
N SER A 105 -27.85 7.58 -6.34
CA SER A 105 -27.57 8.62 -7.33
C SER A 105 -26.06 8.83 -7.48
N GLU A 106 -25.57 8.88 -8.72
CA GLU A 106 -24.20 9.30 -9.00
C GLU A 106 -24.13 10.83 -8.80
N SER A 107 -23.39 11.27 -7.78
CA SER A 107 -23.15 12.69 -7.54
C SER A 107 -21.72 13.03 -7.98
N THR A 108 -21.60 13.96 -8.93
CA THR A 108 -20.32 14.44 -9.47
C THR A 108 -19.67 15.50 -8.59
N GLU A 109 -20.12 15.66 -7.35
CA GLU A 109 -19.44 16.54 -6.40
C GLU A 109 -18.17 15.86 -5.92
N GLU A 110 -17.06 16.30 -6.53
CA GLU A 110 -15.69 16.11 -6.08
C GLU A 110 -15.64 16.35 -4.56
N ILE A 111 -15.66 15.27 -3.79
CA ILE A 111 -15.36 15.37 -2.37
C ILE A 111 -13.88 15.74 -2.35
N ALA A 112 -13.60 17.03 -2.17
CA ALA A 112 -12.26 17.57 -2.13
C ALA A 112 -11.36 16.63 -1.30
N PRO A 113 -10.17 16.24 -1.79
CA PRO A 113 -9.18 15.61 -0.95
C PRO A 113 -9.11 16.38 0.36
N LEU A 114 -9.20 15.65 1.47
CA LEU A 114 -8.86 16.18 2.79
C LEU A 114 -7.57 17.00 2.63
N THR A 115 -7.64 18.30 2.90
CA THR A 115 -6.51 19.21 2.68
C THR A 115 -5.31 18.70 3.48
N GLU A 116 -4.10 18.95 2.97
CA GLU A 116 -2.88 18.39 3.56
C GLU A 116 -2.75 18.68 5.06
N ASP A 117 -3.29 19.81 5.52
CA ASP A 117 -3.35 20.19 6.92
C ASP A 117 -4.26 19.29 7.77
N GLU A 118 -5.42 18.88 7.26
CA GLU A 118 -6.34 17.99 7.97
C GLU A 118 -5.80 16.54 8.01
N LYS A 119 -5.07 16.12 6.98
CA LYS A 119 -4.38 14.82 6.96
C LYS A 119 -3.24 14.79 7.97
N LYS A 120 -2.43 15.85 8.06
CA LYS A 120 -1.34 15.98 9.05
C LYS A 120 -1.88 15.97 10.47
N ALA A 121 -2.92 16.77 10.76
CA ALA A 121 -3.55 16.79 12.07
C ALA A 121 -4.10 15.41 12.48
N LYS A 122 -4.73 14.68 11.55
CA LYS A 122 -5.27 13.34 11.82
C LYS A 122 -4.17 12.29 12.01
N LEU A 123 -3.07 12.39 11.27
CA LEU A 123 -1.92 11.51 11.47
C LEU A 123 -1.22 11.75 12.80
N GLU A 124 -1.09 13.00 13.22
CA GLU A 124 -0.56 13.36 14.54
C GLU A 124 -1.46 12.85 15.67
N GLU A 125 -2.78 13.07 15.58
CA GLU A 125 -3.75 12.55 16.54
C GLU A 125 -3.68 11.01 16.64
N LEU A 126 -3.58 10.31 15.51
CA LEU A 126 -3.43 8.85 15.50
C LEU A 126 -2.11 8.39 16.12
N ARG A 127 -1.00 9.11 15.88
CA ARG A 127 0.31 8.79 16.48
C ARG A 127 0.29 9.01 17.98
N GLU A 128 -0.26 10.11 18.46
CA GLU A 128 -0.42 10.39 19.88
C GLU A 128 -1.29 9.33 20.56
N ARG A 129 -2.39 8.93 19.93
CA ARG A 129 -3.27 7.87 20.44
C ARG A 129 -2.56 6.51 20.52
N LEU A 130 -1.71 6.18 19.56
CA LEU A 130 -0.92 4.94 19.57
C LEU A 130 0.17 4.97 20.66
N LEU A 131 0.85 6.10 20.84
CA LEU A 131 1.83 6.27 21.91
C LEU A 131 1.19 6.17 23.29
N ALA A 132 0.04 6.81 23.49
CA ALA A 132 -0.73 6.72 24.73
C ALA A 132 -1.16 5.27 25.02
N LYS A 133 -1.65 4.55 24.00
CA LYS A 133 -2.02 3.13 24.15
C LYS A 133 -0.82 2.24 24.47
N LYS A 134 0.32 2.47 23.82
CA LYS A 134 1.57 1.72 24.07
C LYS A 134 2.12 1.98 25.47
N ALA A 135 2.06 3.22 25.95
CA ALA A 135 2.46 3.57 27.31
C ALA A 135 1.53 2.92 28.36
N ALA A 136 0.22 2.93 28.13
CA ALA A 136 -0.75 2.27 29.01
C ALA A 136 -0.51 0.75 29.05
N GLN A 137 -0.28 0.13 27.90
CA GLN A 137 0.01 -1.30 27.81
C GLN A 137 1.33 -1.66 28.52
N ALA A 138 2.39 -0.87 28.34
CA ALA A 138 3.67 -1.10 29.02
C ALA A 138 3.57 -0.97 30.56
N MET A 139 2.64 -0.16 31.07
CA MET A 139 2.38 -0.08 32.51
C MET A 139 1.62 -1.33 33.01
N GLN A 140 0.61 -1.76 32.26
CA GLN A 140 -0.14 -2.99 32.57
C GLN A 140 0.76 -4.23 32.53
N ASP A 141 1.63 -4.34 31.52
CA ASP A 141 2.57 -5.46 31.38
C ASP A 141 3.57 -5.50 32.54
N LYS A 142 4.03 -4.34 33.03
CA LYS A 142 4.91 -4.25 34.21
C LYS A 142 4.19 -4.66 35.50
N GLU A 143 2.94 -4.28 35.67
CA GLU A 143 2.14 -4.68 36.83
C GLU A 143 1.81 -6.18 36.81
N GLU A 144 1.53 -6.72 35.63
CA GLU A 144 1.28 -8.15 35.43
C GLU A 144 2.53 -8.99 35.65
N GLN A 145 3.70 -8.54 35.15
CA GLN A 145 4.99 -9.20 35.44
C GLN A 145 5.27 -9.26 36.94
N LYS A 146 5.11 -8.14 37.66
CA LYS A 146 5.29 -8.09 39.12
C LYS A 146 4.30 -8.95 39.91
N ARG A 147 3.12 -9.22 39.34
CA ARG A 147 2.09 -10.08 39.96
C ARG A 147 2.36 -11.57 39.71
N ASN A 148 3.11 -11.88 38.65
CA ASN A 148 3.43 -13.24 38.25
C ASN A 148 4.80 -13.72 38.76
N GLU A 149 5.60 -12.82 39.35
CA GLU A 149 6.78 -13.10 40.18
C GLU A 149 6.39 -13.26 41.65
#